data_AF-A0A8H7P926-F1
#
_entry.id   AF-A0A8H7P926-F1
#
_cell.length_a   1.000
_cell.length_b   1.000
_cell.length_c   1.000
_cell.angle_alpha   90.00
_cell.angle_beta   90.00
_cell.angle_gamma   90.00
#
_symmetry.space_group_name_H-M   'P 1'
#
loop_
_entity.id
_entity.type
_entity.pdbx_description
1 polymer ?
#
loop_
_entity_poly.entity_id
_entity_poly.type
_entity_poly.pdbx_seq_one_letter_code
_entity_poly.pdbx_strand_id
1 'polypeptide(L)'
;MLAGAFGAHGLQKRPGVTPENIRAWGTASHFGVFNGLALLLVSMHPRFSTHRFAGPAIAAGGLIFSGSIVTLILARDRFRWMGPITPLGGSLMIAGYVCSTSREASYLRDM
;
A
#
# COMPACT_ATOMS: atom_id res chain seq x y z
N MET A 1 11.66 1.53 4.87
CA MET A 1 12.99 1.36 4.23
C MET A 1 13.85 0.27 4.87
N LEU A 2 14.04 0.23 6.19
CA LEU A 2 14.85 -0.81 6.86
C LEU A 2 14.40 -2.24 6.50
N ALA A 3 13.11 -2.54 6.64
CA ALA A 3 12.54 -3.84 6.25
C ALA A 3 12.76 -4.20 4.76
N GLY A 4 12.85 -3.19 3.89
CA GLY A 4 13.15 -3.38 2.47
C GLY A 4 14.59 -3.84 2.23
N ALA A 5 15.56 -3.12 2.80
CA ALA A 5 16.98 -3.44 2.64
C ALA A 5 17.36 -4.76 3.32
N PHE A 6 16.96 -4.96 4.59
CA PHE A 6 17.25 -6.20 5.32
C PHE A 6 16.49 -7.40 4.75
N GLY A 7 15.24 -7.20 4.34
CA GLY A 7 14.46 -8.25 3.70
C GLY A 7 15.04 -8.69 2.36
N ALA A 8 15.48 -7.75 1.51
CA ALA A 8 16.15 -8.08 0.24
C ALA A 8 17.46 -8.86 0.46
N HIS A 9 18.26 -8.46 1.46
CA HIS A 9 19.50 -9.17 1.82
C HIS A 9 19.23 -10.58 2.34
N GLY A 10 18.20 -10.77 3.17
CA GLY A 10 17.78 -12.08 3.65
C GLY A 10 17.22 -12.96 2.52
N LEU A 11 16.48 -12.38 1.58
CA LEU A 11 15.90 -13.09 0.44
C LEU A 11 16.95 -13.66 -0.51
N GLN A 12 18.08 -12.98 -0.71
CA GLN A 12 19.16 -13.43 -1.61
C GLN A 12 19.71 -14.81 -1.22
N LYS A 13 19.65 -15.16 0.07
CA LYS A 13 20.17 -16.43 0.59
C LYS A 13 19.14 -17.56 0.60
N ARG A 14 17.90 -17.28 0.17
CA ARG A 14 16.78 -18.22 0.28
C ARG A 14 16.61 -19.03 -1.01
N PRO A 15 16.57 -20.39 -0.94
CA PRO A 15 16.32 -21.23 -2.10
C PRO A 15 14.99 -20.93 -2.78
N GLY A 16 14.96 -20.95 -4.12
CA GLY A 16 13.74 -20.70 -4.91
C GLY A 16 13.38 -19.22 -5.08
N VAL A 17 14.18 -18.28 -4.56
CA VAL A 17 14.01 -16.84 -4.78
C VAL A 17 14.70 -16.41 -6.08
N THR A 18 13.96 -15.76 -6.98
CA THR A 18 14.51 -15.22 -8.22
C THR A 18 14.89 -13.74 -8.08
N PRO A 19 15.71 -13.19 -9.00
CA PRO A 19 15.97 -11.75 -9.04
C PRO A 19 14.70 -10.90 -9.15
N GLU A 20 13.66 -11.38 -9.86
CA GLU A 20 12.34 -10.72 -9.90
C GLU A 20 11.71 -10.59 -8.51
N ASN A 21 11.82 -11.62 -7.65
CA ASN A 21 11.24 -11.59 -6.31
C ASN A 21 11.91 -10.52 -5.43
N ILE A 22 13.23 -10.35 -5.58
CA ILE A 22 13.98 -9.31 -4.86
C ILE A 22 13.58 -7.92 -5.35
N ARG A 23 13.39 -7.75 -6.67
CA ARG A 23 12.86 -6.49 -7.23
C ARG A 23 11.44 -6.22 -6.72
N ALA A 24 10.57 -7.23 -6.69
CA ALA A 24 9.21 -7.12 -6.17
C ALA A 24 9.15 -6.78 -4.67
N TRP A 25 10.08 -7.33 -3.86
CA TRP A 25 10.25 -6.96 -2.46
C TRP A 25 10.58 -5.46 -2.29
N GLY A 26 11.49 -4.97 -3.14
CA GLY A 26 11.82 -3.54 -3.22
C GLY A 26 10.60 -2.70 -3.55
N THR A 27 9.82 -3.09 -4.56
CA THR A 27 8.58 -2.41 -4.95
C THR A 27 7.58 -2.35 -3.79
N ALA A 28 7.32 -3.47 -3.11
CA ALA A 28 6.41 -3.50 -1.96
C ALA A 28 6.86 -2.58 -0.83
N SER A 29 8.17 -2.51 -0.59
CA SER A 29 8.78 -1.65 0.42
C SER A 29 8.66 -0.16 0.07
N HIS A 30 8.86 0.21 -1.20
CA HIS A 30 8.67 1.58 -1.67
C HIS A 30 7.21 2.01 -1.58
N PHE A 31 6.28 1.17 -2.05
CA PHE A 31 4.85 1.44 -1.93
C PHE A 31 4.40 1.59 -0.47
N GLY A 32 4.93 0.79 0.45
CA GLY A 32 4.64 0.93 1.88
C GLY A 32 5.08 2.30 2.43
N VAL A 33 6.26 2.78 2.03
CA VAL A 33 6.78 4.10 2.45
C VAL A 33 5.97 5.23 1.82
N PHE A 34 5.72 5.19 0.50
CA PHE A 34 4.94 6.24 -0.17
C PHE A 34 3.52 6.34 0.38
N ASN A 35 2.88 5.21 0.68
CA ASN A 35 1.56 5.22 1.31
C ASN A 35 1.58 5.74 2.74
N GLY A 36 2.59 5.38 3.54
CA GLY A 36 2.77 5.96 4.87
C GLY A 36 2.96 7.48 4.81
N LEU A 37 3.74 7.98 3.85
CA LEU A 37 3.98 9.40 3.66
C LEU A 37 2.72 10.14 3.19
N ALA A 38 1.99 9.57 2.23
CA ALA A 38 0.73 10.13 1.76
C ALA A 38 -0.33 10.16 2.87
N LEU A 39 -0.43 9.11 3.71
CA LEU A 39 -1.28 9.10 4.90
C LEU A 39 -0.89 10.18 5.91
N LEU A 40 0.41 10.38 6.13
CA LEU A 40 0.91 11.43 7.02
C LEU A 40 0.48 12.81 6.51
N LEU A 41 0.69 13.09 5.22
CA LEU A 41 0.28 14.36 4.60
C LEU A 41 -1.24 14.57 4.67
N VAL A 42 -2.03 13.52 4.41
CA VAL A 42 -3.49 13.56 4.55
C VAL A 42 -3.91 13.85 6.00
N SER A 43 -3.23 13.25 6.99
CA SER A 43 -3.55 13.44 8.41
C SER A 43 -3.22 14.84 8.94
N MET A 44 -2.18 15.48 8.37
CA MET A 44 -1.74 16.82 8.77
C MET A 44 -2.65 17.93 8.25
N HIS A 45 -3.55 17.63 7.30
CA HIS A 45 -4.46 18.60 6.73
C HIS A 45 -5.83 18.54 7.44
N PRO A 46 -6.22 19.59 8.21
CA PRO A 46 -7.46 19.59 9.00
C PRO A 46 -8.71 19.32 8.17
N ARG A 47 -8.65 19.66 6.87
CA ARG A 47 -9.72 19.53 5.90
C ARG A 47 -9.91 18.11 5.37
N PHE A 48 -8.83 17.33 5.26
CA PHE A 48 -8.86 15.91 4.84
C PHE A 48 -9.09 14.95 6.01
N SER A 49 -8.81 15.41 7.24
CA SER A 49 -9.13 14.71 8.51
C SER A 49 -10.64 14.53 8.75
N THR A 50 -11.49 15.29 8.05
CA THR A 50 -12.96 15.30 8.24
C THR A 50 -13.66 13.99 7.83
N HIS A 51 -13.07 13.19 6.93
CA HIS A 51 -13.68 11.92 6.49
C HIS A 51 -13.20 10.75 7.35
N ARG A 52 -14.03 10.34 8.32
CA ARG A 52 -13.81 9.19 9.22
C ARG A 52 -13.44 7.86 8.52
N PHE A 53 -13.72 7.74 7.22
CA PHE A 53 -13.47 6.54 6.42
C PHE A 53 -12.25 6.62 5.50
N ALA A 54 -11.74 7.81 5.18
CA ALA A 54 -10.66 7.98 4.20
C ALA A 54 -9.32 7.46 4.74
N GLY A 55 -8.93 7.87 5.96
CA GLY A 55 -7.71 7.41 6.61
C GLY A 55 -7.65 5.88 6.79
N PRO A 56 -8.68 5.24 7.39
CA PRO A 56 -8.73 3.79 7.54
C PRO A 56 -8.72 3.04 6.21
N ALA A 57 -9.40 3.53 5.16
CA ALA A 57 -9.42 2.89 3.85
C ALA A 57 -8.04 2.91 3.16
N ILE A 58 -7.33 4.04 3.23
CA ILE A 58 -5.98 4.16 2.66
C ILE A 58 -4.99 3.29 3.46
N ALA A 59 -5.08 3.28 4.79
CA ALA A 59 -4.23 2.44 5.64
C ALA A 59 -4.47 0.94 5.42
N ALA A 60 -5.73 0.50 5.40
CA ALA A 60 -6.09 -0.88 5.14
C ALA A 60 -5.70 -1.31 3.71
N GLY A 61 -5.95 -0.45 2.71
CA GLY A 61 -5.56 -0.70 1.32
C GLY A 61 -4.05 -0.86 1.16
N GLY A 62 -3.25 0.03 1.78
CA GLY A 62 -1.79 -0.05 1.78
C GLY A 62 -1.26 -1.31 2.49
N LEU A 63 -1.83 -1.68 3.63
CA LEU A 63 -1.46 -2.91 4.35
C LEU A 63 -1.78 -4.17 3.54
N ILE A 64 -2.96 -4.24 2.92
CA ILE A 64 -3.38 -5.37 2.08
C ILE A 64 -2.47 -5.47 0.84
N PHE A 65 -2.16 -4.35 0.20
CA PHE A 65 -1.32 -4.29 -0.99
C PHE A 65 0.13 -4.71 -0.71
N SER A 66 0.78 -4.10 0.28
CA SER A 66 2.17 -4.44 0.61
C SER A 66 2.27 -5.82 1.27
N GLY A 67 1.29 -6.20 2.10
CA GLY A 67 1.21 -7.52 2.73
C GLY A 67 1.06 -8.65 1.73
N SER A 68 0.21 -8.52 0.71
CA SER A 68 0.02 -9.56 -0.31
C SER A 68 1.30 -9.85 -1.09
N ILE A 69 2.08 -8.82 -1.43
CA ILE A 69 3.37 -8.98 -2.14
C ILE A 69 4.37 -9.73 -1.25
N VAL A 70 4.48 -9.37 0.03
CA VAL A 70 5.37 -10.05 0.99
C VAL A 70 4.97 -11.53 1.13
N THR A 71 3.69 -11.83 1.31
CA THR A 71 3.19 -13.21 1.44
C THR A 71 3.45 -14.04 0.19
N LEU A 72 3.22 -13.48 -1.00
CA LEU A 72 3.49 -14.14 -2.28
C LEU A 72 4.98 -14.43 -2.48
N ILE A 73 5.87 -13.59 -1.96
CA ILE A 73 7.32 -13.80 -2.02
C ILE A 73 7.77 -14.90 -1.05
N LEU A 74 7.25 -14.92 0.18
CA LEU A 74 7.69 -15.87 1.20
C LEU A 74 7.08 -17.27 1.07
N ALA A 75 5.89 -17.37 0.50
CA ALA A 75 5.10 -18.61 0.50
C ALA A 75 4.26 -18.76 -0.78
N ARG A 76 4.88 -18.49 -1.93
CA ARG A 76 4.25 -18.53 -3.27
C ARG A 76 3.47 -19.81 -3.54
N ASP A 77 4.01 -20.97 -3.16
CA ASP A 77 3.39 -22.26 -3.46
C ASP A 77 2.13 -22.54 -2.63
N ARG A 78 2.02 -21.91 -1.46
CA ARG A 78 0.83 -22.00 -0.59
C ARG A 78 -0.22 -20.94 -0.93
N PHE A 79 0.21 -19.76 -1.40
CA PHE A 79 -0.63 -18.57 -1.51
C PHE A 79 -0.72 -17.98 -2.93
N ARG A 80 -0.48 -18.79 -3.96
CA ARG A 80 -0.53 -18.37 -5.37
C ARG A 80 -1.85 -17.70 -5.78
N TRP A 81 -2.95 -18.10 -5.14
CA TRP A 81 -4.29 -17.54 -5.34
C TRP A 81 -4.44 -16.10 -4.81
N MET A 82 -3.49 -15.58 -4.01
CA MET A 82 -3.49 -14.22 -3.50
C MET A 82 -2.98 -13.18 -4.52
N GLY A 83 -2.56 -13.61 -5.71
CA GLY A 83 -2.16 -12.72 -6.81
C GLY A 83 -3.15 -11.58 -7.10
N PRO A 84 -4.48 -11.84 -7.20
CA PRO A 84 -5.51 -10.82 -7.42
C PRO A 84 -5.80 -9.93 -6.20
N ILE A 85 -5.28 -10.24 -5.01
CA ILE A 85 -5.49 -9.41 -3.81
C ILE A 85 -4.70 -8.11 -3.89
N THR A 86 -3.56 -8.12 -4.58
CA THR A 86 -2.72 -6.94 -4.81
C THR A 86 -3.46 -5.82 -5.55
N PRO A 87 -4.10 -6.04 -6.72
CA PRO A 87 -4.91 -5.00 -7.36
C PRO A 87 -6.13 -4.59 -6.52
N LEU A 88 -6.70 -5.48 -5.70
CA LEU A 88 -7.81 -5.15 -4.80
C LEU A 88 -7.39 -4.12 -3.73
N GLY A 89 -6.23 -4.31 -3.10
CA GLY A 89 -5.67 -3.37 -2.13
C GLY A 89 -5.41 -1.99 -2.75
N GLY A 90 -4.86 -1.96 -3.98
CA GLY A 90 -4.64 -0.72 -4.73
C GLY A 90 -5.95 0.00 -5.09
N SER A 91 -6.99 -0.76 -5.45
CA SER A 91 -8.33 -0.22 -5.75
C SER A 91 -8.97 0.45 -4.53
N LEU A 92 -8.87 -0.18 -3.36
CA LEU A 92 -9.37 0.35 -2.09
C LEU A 92 -8.67 1.66 -1.72
N MET A 93 -7.37 1.75 -2.03
CA MET A 93 -6.55 2.92 -1.81
C MET A 93 -6.96 4.09 -2.72
N ILE A 94 -7.15 3.83 -4.02
CA ILE A 94 -7.65 4.82 -4.98
C ILE A 94 -9.03 5.34 -4.54
N ALA A 95 -9.92 4.45 -4.12
CA ALA A 95 -11.23 4.84 -3.59
C ALA A 95 -11.12 5.74 -2.35
N GLY A 96 -10.18 5.45 -1.45
CA GLY A 96 -9.88 6.28 -0.29
C GLY A 96 -9.39 7.68 -0.66
N TYR A 97 -8.47 7.79 -1.63
CA TYR A 97 -8.00 9.08 -2.14
C TYR A 97 -9.12 9.88 -2.83
N VAL A 98 -9.92 9.25 -3.70
CA VAL A 98 -11.04 9.92 -4.40
C VAL A 98 -12.10 10.39 -3.40
N CYS A 99 -12.42 9.58 -2.38
CA CYS A 99 -13.34 9.99 -1.32
C CYS A 99 -12.81 11.21 -0.56
N SER A 100 -11.51 11.25 -0.27
CA SER A 100 -10.88 12.36 0.45
C SER A 100 -10.95 13.71 -0.30
N THR A 101 -10.93 13.70 -1.64
CA THR A 101 -10.98 14.92 -2.48
C THR A 101 -12.41 15.30 -2.91
N SER A 102 -13.35 14.36 -2.93
CA SER A 102 -14.70 14.60 -3.48
C SER A 102 -15.52 15.70 -2.77
N ARG A 103 -15.31 15.95 -1.47
CA ARG A 103 -15.98 17.05 -0.74
C ARG A 103 -15.33 18.42 -0.93
N GLU A 104 -14.11 18.47 -1.47
CA GLU A 104 -13.43 19.71 -1.86
C GLU A 104 -14.18 20.38 -3.02
N ALA A 105 -14.58 19.59 -4.00
CA ALA A 105 -15.36 20.05 -5.14
C ALA A 105 -16.77 20.53 -4.76
N SER A 106 -17.39 19.94 -3.73
CA SER A 106 -18.69 20.41 -3.21
C SER A 106 -18.53 21.73 -2.44
N TYR A 107 -17.54 21.83 -1.56
CA TYR A 107 -17.32 23.04 -0.75
C TYR A 107 -16.88 24.26 -1.56
N LEU A 108 -16.10 24.08 -2.63
CA LEU A 108 -15.72 25.16 -3.56
C LEU A 108 -16.88 25.59 -4.47
N ARG A 109 -17.89 24.75 -4.62
CA ARG A 109 -19.11 25.05 -5.40
C ARG A 109 -20.15 25.79 -4.56
N ASP A 110 -20.04 25.74 -3.24
CA ASP A 110 -20.94 26.37 -2.26
C ASP A 110 -20.43 27.75 -1.75
N MET A 111 -19.39 28.33 -2.38
CA MET A 111 -18.87 29.70 -2.13
C MET A 111 -19.16 30.63 -3.30
#